data_AF-A0A1H6FEZ3-F1
#
_entry.id   AF-A0A1H6FEZ3-F1
#
_cell.length_a   1.000
_cell.length_b   1.000
_cell.length_c   1.000
_cell.angle_alpha   90.00
_cell.angle_beta   90.00
_cell.angle_gamma   90.00
#
_symmetry.space_group_name_H-M   'P 1'
#
loop_
_entity.id
_entity.type
_entity.pdbx_description
1 polymer ?
#
loop_
_entity_poly.entity_id
_entity_poly.type
_entity_poly.pdbx_seq_one_letter_code
_entity_poly.pdbx_strand_id
1 'polypeptide(L)'
;MSATFTELQPEQLIGIQPNSDNTSANGDEEGGWLQVYKWCLNNPPALRKRLYGSGLFTTSPAYSALVLHLDGDLCGKAELHAVSQEVNPENFDLQQASGRGAYLRAVLQNWLQAEDDENLIFSLAIEAIETWLLAGLDTQREYPENAQNPEAILLPLYQHLQGKRAQKKQKKLQKNEKTYQKLSHEAAKNTAHIAASCPHFAKLCQQLQPFLSL
;
A
#
# COMPACT_ATOMS: atom_id res chain seq x y z
N MET A 1 -18.13 -0.95 19.67
CA MET A 1 -17.79 0.49 19.70
C MET A 1 -17.33 0.85 18.31
N SER A 2 -18.00 1.79 17.63
CA SER A 2 -17.55 2.23 16.30
C SER A 2 -16.32 3.10 16.51
N ALA A 3 -15.15 2.67 16.03
CA ALA A 3 -13.96 3.51 16.05
C ALA A 3 -14.22 4.72 15.16
N THR A 4 -14.24 5.92 15.74
CA THR A 4 -14.19 7.18 15.00
C THR A 4 -12.75 7.37 14.53
N PHE A 5 -12.50 7.11 13.25
CA PHE A 5 -11.23 7.44 12.61
C PHE A 5 -11.23 8.93 12.30
N THR A 6 -10.25 9.67 12.82
CA THR A 6 -10.00 11.05 12.38
C THR A 6 -9.53 10.99 10.93
N GLU A 7 -10.16 11.72 10.03
CA GLU A 7 -9.84 11.68 8.61
C GLU A 7 -8.61 12.55 8.32
N LEU A 8 -7.54 11.95 7.79
CA LEU A 8 -6.41 12.69 7.22
C LEU A 8 -6.89 13.53 6.05
N GLN A 9 -6.61 14.84 6.10
CA GLN A 9 -6.83 15.69 4.94
C GLN A 9 -5.76 15.41 3.88
N PRO A 10 -6.10 15.34 2.58
CA PRO A 10 -5.15 15.04 1.51
C PRO A 10 -3.91 15.93 1.51
N GLU A 11 -4.02 17.19 1.90
CA GLU A 11 -2.93 18.16 2.02
C GLU A 11 -1.90 17.81 3.13
N GLN A 12 -2.27 16.95 4.08
CA GLN A 12 -1.36 16.44 5.12
C GLN A 12 -0.51 15.27 4.61
N LEU A 13 -0.85 14.72 3.43
CA LEU A 13 -0.12 13.64 2.78
C LEU A 13 0.74 14.17 1.64
N ILE A 14 2.05 14.10 1.82
CA ILE A 14 3.00 14.50 0.77
C ILE A 14 3.50 13.23 0.08
N GLY A 15 3.07 13.04 -1.17
CA GLY A 15 3.63 12.00 -2.02
C GLY A 15 5.10 12.30 -2.31
N ILE A 16 5.99 11.45 -1.79
CA ILE A 16 7.42 11.50 -2.09
C ILE A 16 7.82 10.31 -2.95
N GLN A 17 8.72 10.55 -3.90
CA GLN A 17 9.30 9.52 -4.75
C GLN A 17 10.83 9.59 -4.63
N PRO A 18 11.53 8.46 -4.56
CA PRO A 18 12.98 8.46 -4.60
C PRO A 18 13.51 9.19 -5.84
N ASN A 19 14.71 9.78 -5.73
CA ASN A 19 15.34 10.41 -6.89
C ASN A 19 15.53 9.38 -7.99
N SER A 20 15.12 9.72 -9.22
CA SER A 20 15.33 8.87 -10.40
C SER A 20 16.81 8.48 -10.53
N ASP A 21 17.75 9.39 -10.30
CA ASP A 21 19.19 9.06 -10.35
C ASP A 21 19.62 8.04 -9.29
N ASN A 22 18.87 7.91 -8.19
CA ASN A 22 19.10 6.96 -7.10
C ASN A 22 18.27 5.67 -7.21
N THR A 23 17.25 5.62 -8.08
CA THR A 23 16.38 4.43 -8.26
C THR A 23 16.17 3.98 -9.71
N SER A 24 16.77 4.67 -10.66
CA SER A 24 16.86 4.33 -12.07
C SER A 24 18.24 4.74 -12.59
N ALA A 25 19.17 3.80 -12.61
CA ALA A 25 20.38 3.98 -13.39
C ALA A 25 20.03 3.79 -14.87
N ASN A 26 20.07 4.86 -15.65
CA ASN A 26 20.35 4.85 -17.09
C ASN A 26 19.64 3.77 -17.94
N GLY A 27 18.30 3.73 -17.95
CA GLY A 27 17.57 2.91 -18.94
C GLY A 27 17.75 1.40 -18.82
N ASP A 28 18.37 0.91 -17.75
CA ASP A 28 18.48 -0.52 -17.47
C ASP A 28 17.24 -1.03 -16.74
N GLU A 29 16.92 -2.31 -16.98
CA GLU A 29 15.80 -3.06 -16.41
C GLU A 29 15.85 -3.18 -14.86
N GLU A 30 16.91 -2.68 -14.19
CA GLU A 30 17.15 -2.74 -12.74
C GLU A 30 16.69 -1.50 -11.94
N GLY A 31 15.52 -0.95 -12.26
CA GLY A 31 14.89 0.14 -11.50
C GLY A 31 14.13 -0.32 -10.25
N GLY A 32 13.64 0.63 -9.45
CA GLY A 32 12.62 0.37 -8.41
C GLY A 32 13.17 -0.16 -7.08
N TRP A 33 12.50 -1.15 -6.48
CA TRP A 33 12.77 -1.63 -5.11
C TRP A 33 14.17 -2.20 -4.90
N LEU A 34 14.78 -2.76 -5.94
CA LEU A 34 16.16 -3.25 -5.89
C LEU A 34 17.15 -2.11 -5.57
N GLN A 35 16.92 -0.91 -6.11
CA GLN A 35 17.76 0.24 -5.84
C GLN A 35 17.48 0.85 -4.46
N VAL A 36 16.22 0.82 -4.01
CA VAL A 36 15.87 1.18 -2.62
C VAL A 36 16.62 0.26 -1.64
N TYR A 37 16.69 -1.04 -1.93
CA TYR A 37 17.48 -1.98 -1.15
C TYR A 37 18.98 -1.66 -1.18
N LYS A 38 19.57 -1.48 -2.37
CA LYS A 38 20.99 -1.11 -2.52
C LYS A 38 21.30 0.19 -1.76
N TRP A 39 20.40 1.17 -1.80
CA TRP A 39 20.51 2.40 -1.00
C TRP A 39 20.49 2.10 0.50
N CYS A 40 19.60 1.22 0.96
CA CYS A 40 19.59 0.80 2.36
C CYS A 40 20.93 0.18 2.75
N LEU A 41 21.48 -0.76 1.98
CA LEU A 41 22.80 -1.36 2.27
C LEU A 41 23.93 -0.31 2.40
N ASN A 42 23.91 0.70 1.52
CA ASN A 42 24.96 1.73 1.47
C ASN A 42 24.81 2.84 2.52
N ASN A 43 23.68 2.91 3.23
CA ASN A 43 23.41 3.94 4.22
C ASN A 43 23.03 3.27 5.55
N PRO A 44 23.83 3.32 6.62
CA PRO A 44 23.47 2.69 7.89
C PRO A 44 22.25 3.38 8.54
N PRO A 45 21.49 2.72 9.43
CA PRO A 45 20.22 3.23 9.95
C PRO A 45 20.32 4.61 10.60
N ALA A 46 21.39 4.87 11.38
CA ALA A 46 21.64 6.16 12.00
C ALA A 46 21.78 7.31 10.98
N LEU A 47 22.25 7.00 9.77
CA LEU A 47 22.35 7.93 8.65
C LEU A 47 21.01 8.02 7.90
N ARG A 48 20.31 6.89 7.68
CA ARG A 48 19.01 6.87 6.96
C ARG A 48 17.97 7.78 7.61
N LYS A 49 17.86 7.76 8.95
CA LYS A 49 16.91 8.64 9.67
C LYS A 49 17.13 10.13 9.37
N ARG A 50 18.38 10.53 9.08
CA ARG A 50 18.75 11.90 8.69
C ARG A 50 18.62 12.16 7.19
N LEU A 51 18.48 11.10 6.38
CA LEU A 51 18.48 11.12 4.92
C LEU A 51 17.12 10.76 4.30
N TYR A 52 16.08 10.50 5.10
CA TYR A 52 14.69 10.40 4.63
C TYR A 52 14.15 11.69 3.98
N GLY A 53 14.95 12.76 3.95
CA GLY A 53 14.79 13.91 3.06
C GLY A 53 15.71 13.83 1.84
N SER A 54 16.59 14.83 1.65
CA SER A 54 17.47 15.04 0.48
C SER A 54 18.43 13.90 0.09
N GLY A 55 18.50 12.80 0.85
CA GLY A 55 19.36 11.66 0.54
C GLY A 55 18.70 10.70 -0.45
N LEU A 56 17.58 10.09 -0.06
CA LEU A 56 16.80 9.22 -0.95
C LEU A 56 15.80 10.02 -1.80
N PHE A 57 15.27 11.12 -1.27
CA PHE A 57 14.20 11.91 -1.87
C PHE A 57 14.69 13.32 -2.27
N THR A 58 13.93 14.02 -3.12
CA THR A 58 14.29 15.36 -3.62
C THR A 58 14.08 16.48 -2.60
N THR A 59 13.30 16.24 -1.53
CA THR A 59 12.86 17.27 -0.60
C THR A 59 13.28 16.96 0.84
N SER A 60 13.53 18.00 1.64
CA SER A 60 13.82 17.90 3.08
C SER A 60 12.78 18.57 3.98
N PRO A 61 11.48 18.17 3.96
CA PRO A 61 10.59 18.47 5.07
C PRO A 61 10.95 17.62 6.29
N ALA A 62 10.69 18.14 7.49
CA ALA A 62 10.57 17.30 8.67
C ALA A 62 9.22 16.58 8.60
N TYR A 63 9.25 15.26 8.38
CA TYR A 63 8.05 14.42 8.41
C TYR A 63 7.84 13.80 9.79
N SER A 64 6.60 13.74 10.26
CA SER A 64 6.24 13.05 11.51
C SER A 64 6.28 11.53 11.36
N ALA A 65 5.92 11.02 10.18
CA ALA A 65 5.96 9.60 9.85
C ALA A 65 6.24 9.40 8.36
N LEU A 66 6.83 8.26 8.01
CA LEU A 66 7.00 7.79 6.64
C LEU A 66 6.12 6.56 6.43
N VAL A 67 5.17 6.66 5.50
CA VAL A 67 4.33 5.54 5.08
C VAL A 67 4.94 4.89 3.84
N LEU A 68 5.40 3.65 3.96
CA LEU A 68 5.95 2.89 2.85
C LEU A 68 4.89 1.97 2.26
N HIS A 69 4.58 2.19 0.98
CA HIS A 69 3.64 1.38 0.23
C HIS A 69 4.38 0.34 -0.61
N LEU A 70 4.17 -0.94 -0.32
CA LEU A 70 4.75 -2.06 -1.08
C LEU A 70 3.62 -2.91 -1.66
N ASP A 71 3.70 -3.21 -2.96
CA ASP A 71 2.72 -4.05 -3.64
C ASP A 71 2.91 -5.52 -3.23
N GLY A 72 1.79 -6.21 -2.96
CA GLY A 72 1.76 -7.62 -2.59
C GLY A 72 2.27 -8.55 -3.68
N ASP A 73 2.18 -8.16 -4.95
CA ASP A 73 2.64 -8.96 -6.09
C ASP A 73 4.16 -9.22 -6.07
N LEU A 74 4.91 -8.39 -5.35
CA LEU A 74 6.36 -8.54 -5.15
C LEU A 74 6.72 -9.81 -4.37
N CYS A 75 5.78 -10.42 -3.64
CA CYS A 75 6.01 -11.71 -2.97
C CYS A 75 6.38 -12.84 -3.94
N GLY A 76 6.03 -12.73 -5.23
CA GLY A 76 6.34 -13.72 -6.25
C GLY A 76 7.57 -13.39 -7.09
N LYS A 77 8.26 -12.28 -6.80
CA LYS A 77 9.36 -11.76 -7.62
C LYS A 77 10.69 -12.30 -7.14
N ALA A 78 11.42 -12.96 -8.05
CA ALA A 78 12.72 -13.54 -7.75
C ALA A 78 13.74 -12.48 -7.31
N GLU A 79 13.61 -11.27 -7.82
CA GLU A 79 14.46 -10.13 -7.49
C GLU A 79 14.34 -9.78 -6.00
N LEU A 80 13.11 -9.75 -5.45
CA LEU A 80 12.88 -9.50 -4.03
C LEU A 80 13.52 -10.59 -3.17
N HIS A 81 13.42 -11.85 -3.59
CA HIS A 81 13.98 -12.98 -2.85
C HIS A 81 15.51 -12.93 -2.85
N ALA A 82 16.12 -12.58 -4.00
CA ALA A 82 17.56 -12.49 -4.15
C ALA A 82 18.19 -11.46 -3.21
N VAL A 83 17.46 -10.39 -2.89
CA VAL A 83 17.90 -9.32 -1.99
C VAL A 83 17.38 -9.42 -0.55
N SER A 84 16.58 -10.44 -0.26
CA SER A 84 16.00 -10.67 1.08
C SER A 84 16.53 -11.96 1.70
N GLN A 85 17.81 -12.28 1.50
CA GLN A 85 18.39 -13.58 1.87
C GLN A 85 18.28 -13.91 3.38
N GLU A 86 18.18 -12.89 4.23
CA GLU A 86 18.02 -13.06 5.67
C GLU A 86 16.56 -13.37 6.08
N VAL A 87 15.59 -13.19 5.18
CA VAL A 87 14.17 -13.47 5.40
C VAL A 87 13.76 -14.62 4.48
N ASN A 88 13.74 -15.85 5.01
CA ASN A 88 13.36 -17.01 4.22
C ASN A 88 11.85 -17.01 3.92
N PRO A 89 11.41 -16.93 2.64
CA PRO A 89 10.00 -16.97 2.26
C PRO A 89 9.28 -18.26 2.69
N GLU A 90 9.99 -19.38 2.85
CA GLU A 90 9.41 -20.66 3.31
C GLU A 90 8.87 -20.60 4.75
N ASN A 91 9.29 -19.61 5.53
CA ASN A 91 8.76 -19.39 6.88
C ASN A 91 7.35 -18.75 6.86
N PHE A 92 6.80 -18.44 5.70
CA PHE A 92 5.54 -17.72 5.53
C PHE A 92 4.60 -18.47 4.58
N ASP A 93 3.29 -18.44 4.88
CA ASP A 93 2.27 -18.97 3.97
C ASP A 93 1.93 -17.95 2.87
N LEU A 94 2.71 -17.95 1.80
CA LEU A 94 2.53 -17.01 0.68
C LEU A 94 1.26 -17.26 -0.15
N GLN A 95 0.53 -18.37 0.08
CA GLN A 95 -0.77 -18.61 -0.55
C GLN A 95 -1.86 -17.75 0.09
N GLN A 96 -1.67 -17.36 1.36
CA GLN A 96 -2.60 -16.54 2.11
C GLN A 96 -2.17 -15.07 2.13
N ALA A 97 -3.14 -14.15 2.10
CA ALA A 97 -2.86 -12.72 2.21
C ALA A 97 -2.08 -12.40 3.50
N SER A 98 -2.50 -12.94 4.63
CA SER A 98 -1.81 -12.73 5.92
C SER A 98 -0.34 -13.14 5.90
N GLY A 99 0.01 -14.27 5.27
CA GLY A 99 1.39 -14.73 5.14
C GLY A 99 2.21 -13.87 4.18
N ARG A 100 1.64 -13.43 3.05
CA ARG A 100 2.25 -12.42 2.16
C ARG A 100 2.55 -11.11 2.91
N GLY A 101 1.60 -10.62 3.70
CA GLY A 101 1.75 -9.44 4.54
C GLY A 101 2.83 -9.56 5.60
N ALA A 102 2.91 -10.72 6.25
CA ALA A 102 3.97 -11.00 7.23
C ALA A 102 5.36 -11.04 6.57
N TYR A 103 5.47 -11.70 5.41
CA TYR A 103 6.72 -11.79 4.67
C TYR A 103 7.24 -10.42 4.24
N LEU A 104 6.42 -9.63 3.53
CA LEU A 104 6.85 -8.30 3.07
C LEU A 104 7.19 -7.35 4.22
N ARG A 105 6.47 -7.45 5.34
CA ARG A 105 6.82 -6.70 6.55
C ARG A 105 8.20 -7.10 7.07
N ALA A 106 8.49 -8.39 7.17
CA ALA A 106 9.78 -8.89 7.64
C ALA A 106 10.92 -8.44 6.71
N VAL A 107 10.71 -8.49 5.39
CA VAL A 107 11.66 -7.99 4.38
C VAL A 107 11.97 -6.51 4.62
N LEU A 108 10.94 -5.66 4.72
CA LEU A 108 11.13 -4.22 4.93
C LEU A 108 11.76 -3.91 6.28
N GLN A 109 11.36 -4.62 7.35
CA GLN A 109 11.96 -4.46 8.68
C GLN A 109 13.44 -4.80 8.65
N ASN A 110 13.83 -5.88 7.97
CA ASN A 110 15.22 -6.28 7.84
C ASN A 110 16.03 -5.24 7.06
N TRP A 111 15.53 -4.81 5.89
CA TRP A 111 16.21 -3.84 5.04
C TRP A 111 16.40 -2.50 5.76
N LEU A 112 15.35 -2.04 6.42
CA LEU A 112 15.32 -0.71 7.05
C LEU A 112 15.89 -0.73 8.47
N GLN A 113 16.11 -1.92 9.05
CA GLN A 113 16.47 -2.13 10.46
C GLN A 113 15.55 -1.32 11.38
N ALA A 114 14.24 -1.47 11.13
CA ALA A 114 13.19 -0.61 11.67
C ALA A 114 12.41 -1.26 12.81
N GLU A 115 13.01 -2.21 13.54
CA GLU A 115 12.34 -2.94 14.62
C GLU A 115 11.78 -2.01 15.71
N ASP A 116 12.44 -0.87 15.93
CA ASP A 116 12.06 0.14 16.95
C ASP A 116 11.70 1.53 16.35
N ASP A 117 11.38 1.63 15.05
CA ASP A 117 11.04 2.93 14.44
C ASP A 117 9.52 3.15 14.36
N GLU A 118 8.95 3.76 15.39
CA GLU A 118 7.52 4.08 15.46
C GLU A 118 7.07 5.08 14.37
N ASN A 119 7.99 5.85 13.80
CA ASN A 119 7.70 6.81 12.73
C ASN A 119 7.69 6.14 11.35
N LEU A 120 8.02 4.85 11.25
CA LEU A 120 7.98 4.10 9.99
C LEU A 120 6.75 3.19 9.95
N ILE A 121 5.85 3.47 9.01
CA ILE A 121 4.59 2.75 8.87
C ILE A 121 4.60 1.96 7.57
N PHE A 122 4.40 0.64 7.65
CA PHE A 122 4.30 -0.21 6.47
C PHE A 122 2.84 -0.35 6.03
N SER A 123 2.53 0.24 4.88
CA SER A 123 1.26 0.07 4.18
C SER A 123 1.43 -0.98 3.07
N LEU A 124 1.25 -2.25 3.42
CA LEU A 124 1.39 -3.34 2.46
C LEU A 124 0.10 -3.52 1.67
N ALA A 125 0.13 -3.28 0.36
CA ALA A 125 -0.99 -3.51 -0.55
C ALA A 125 -1.08 -5.00 -0.93
N ILE A 126 -1.26 -5.85 0.09
CA ILE A 126 -1.33 -7.31 -0.04
C ILE A 126 -2.61 -7.76 -0.74
N GLU A 127 -3.67 -7.02 -0.49
CA GLU A 127 -4.95 -7.13 -1.15
C GLU A 127 -4.90 -6.22 -2.37
N ALA A 128 -5.43 -6.68 -3.51
CA ALA A 128 -5.51 -5.82 -4.70
C ALA A 128 -6.17 -4.49 -4.33
N ILE A 129 -5.77 -3.37 -4.96
CA ILE A 129 -6.42 -2.06 -4.78
C ILE A 129 -7.94 -2.18 -4.98
N GLU A 130 -8.37 -3.13 -5.80
CA GLU A 130 -9.78 -3.37 -6.03
C GLU A 130 -10.49 -4.00 -4.83
N THR A 131 -9.79 -4.63 -3.88
CA THR A 131 -10.34 -5.31 -2.69
C THR A 131 -10.90 -4.33 -1.66
N TRP A 132 -10.17 -3.29 -1.29
CA TRP A 132 -10.66 -2.28 -0.34
C TRP A 132 -11.79 -1.44 -0.96
N LEU A 133 -11.71 -1.17 -2.26
CA LEU A 133 -12.81 -0.59 -3.02
C LEU A 133 -14.04 -1.49 -2.98
N LEU A 134 -13.88 -2.80 -3.19
CA LEU A 134 -14.97 -3.76 -3.09
C LEU A 134 -15.57 -3.82 -1.67
N ALA A 135 -14.74 -3.86 -0.64
CA ALA A 135 -15.20 -3.82 0.75
C ALA A 135 -16.03 -2.55 1.02
N GLY A 136 -15.56 -1.40 0.53
CA GLY A 136 -16.27 -0.13 0.73
C GLY A 136 -17.53 0.04 -0.12
N LEU A 137 -17.62 -0.62 -1.27
CA LEU A 137 -18.73 -0.46 -2.22
C LEU A 137 -19.78 -1.57 -2.17
N ASP A 138 -19.39 -2.77 -1.70
CA ASP A 138 -20.23 -3.97 -1.57
C ASP A 138 -20.18 -4.47 -0.13
N THR A 139 -20.82 -3.75 0.79
CA THR A 139 -20.80 -4.02 2.24
C THR A 139 -21.47 -5.36 2.64
N GLN A 140 -22.10 -6.05 1.68
CA GLN A 140 -22.67 -7.39 1.88
C GLN A 140 -21.63 -8.49 1.62
N ARG A 141 -20.46 -8.15 1.08
CA ARG A 141 -19.40 -9.10 0.77
C ARG A 141 -18.52 -9.34 2.00
N GLU A 142 -18.60 -10.56 2.51
CA GLU A 142 -17.88 -10.97 3.73
C GLU A 142 -16.36 -11.15 3.50
N TYR A 143 -15.96 -11.59 2.30
CA TYR A 143 -14.55 -11.87 1.95
C TYR A 143 -14.15 -11.19 0.62
N PRO A 144 -13.95 -9.87 0.60
CA PRO A 144 -13.62 -9.11 -0.61
C PRO A 144 -12.30 -9.55 -1.27
N GLU A 145 -11.33 -10.02 -0.49
CA GLU A 145 -9.99 -10.46 -0.91
C GLU A 145 -10.01 -11.76 -1.73
N ASN A 146 -11.08 -12.55 -1.59
CA ASN A 146 -11.29 -13.79 -2.33
C ASN A 146 -11.91 -13.55 -3.73
N ALA A 147 -12.12 -12.29 -4.12
CA ALA A 147 -12.64 -11.96 -5.43
C ALA A 147 -11.64 -12.34 -6.54
N GLN A 148 -11.92 -13.43 -7.25
CA GLN A 148 -11.08 -13.89 -8.39
C GLN A 148 -11.05 -12.89 -9.56
N ASN A 149 -12.07 -12.06 -9.71
CA ASN A 149 -12.15 -11.04 -10.75
C ASN A 149 -12.79 -9.75 -10.20
N PRO A 150 -12.03 -8.96 -9.44
CA PRO A 150 -12.58 -7.82 -8.73
C PRO A 150 -13.03 -6.71 -9.69
N GLU A 151 -12.41 -6.57 -10.87
CA GLU A 151 -12.84 -5.65 -11.92
C GLU A 151 -14.26 -5.95 -12.43
N ALA A 152 -14.61 -7.22 -12.59
CA ALA A 152 -15.94 -7.63 -13.05
C ALA A 152 -17.03 -7.31 -12.02
N ILE A 153 -16.67 -7.21 -10.74
CA ILE A 153 -17.57 -6.85 -9.65
C ILE A 153 -17.66 -5.33 -9.49
N LEU A 154 -16.54 -4.61 -9.63
CA LEU A 154 -16.50 -3.15 -9.54
C LEU A 154 -17.27 -2.44 -10.66
N LEU A 155 -17.31 -3.01 -11.87
CA LEU A 155 -17.97 -2.36 -13.00
C LEU A 155 -19.49 -2.17 -12.77
N PRO A 156 -20.27 -3.19 -12.37
CA PRO A 156 -21.67 -3.01 -11.98
C PRO A 156 -21.87 -1.97 -10.85
N LEU A 157 -21.03 -2.00 -9.82
CA LEU A 157 -21.08 -1.06 -8.70
C LEU A 157 -20.86 0.38 -9.18
N TYR A 158 -19.84 0.61 -10.01
CA TYR A 158 -19.58 1.92 -10.62
C TYR A 158 -20.74 2.41 -11.49
N GLN A 159 -21.35 1.53 -12.28
CA GLN A 159 -22.50 1.89 -13.11
C GLN A 159 -23.71 2.30 -12.25
N HIS A 160 -23.95 1.58 -11.15
CA HIS A 160 -24.97 1.92 -10.17
C HIS A 160 -24.74 3.31 -9.55
N LEU A 161 -23.51 3.61 -9.14
CA LEU A 161 -23.14 4.92 -8.59
C LEU A 161 -23.33 6.08 -9.57
N GLN A 162 -23.20 5.85 -10.87
CA GLN A 162 -23.48 6.88 -11.88
C GLN A 162 -24.98 7.10 -12.14
N GLY A 163 -25.88 6.37 -11.47
CA GLY A 163 -27.31 6.38 -11.78
C GLY A 163 -27.61 5.86 -13.19
N LYS A 164 -26.64 5.20 -13.84
CA LYS A 164 -26.79 4.66 -15.19
C LYS A 164 -27.20 3.21 -15.08
N ARG A 165 -28.30 2.83 -15.74
CA ARG A 165 -28.57 1.41 -16.02
C ARG A 165 -27.35 0.83 -16.73
N ALA A 166 -26.85 -0.30 -16.23
CA ALA A 166 -25.66 -0.98 -16.74
C ALA A 166 -25.59 -0.90 -18.26
N GLN A 167 -24.68 -0.06 -18.78
CA GLN A 167 -24.58 0.11 -20.22
C GLN A 167 -24.03 -1.20 -20.78
N LYS A 168 -24.87 -1.93 -21.52
CA LYS A 168 -24.56 -3.25 -22.12
C LYS A 168 -23.27 -3.31 -22.96
N LYS A 169 -22.65 -2.16 -23.28
CA LYS A 169 -21.44 -2.07 -24.11
C LYS A 169 -20.13 -2.07 -23.33
N GLN A 170 -20.10 -1.69 -22.06
CA GLN A 170 -18.85 -1.66 -21.30
C GLN A 170 -18.54 -3.05 -20.76
N LYS A 171 -17.46 -3.68 -21.26
CA LYS A 171 -16.99 -4.99 -20.79
C LYS A 171 -15.99 -4.91 -19.64
N LYS A 172 -15.35 -3.75 -19.44
CA LYS A 172 -14.33 -3.51 -18.40
C LYS A 172 -14.42 -2.09 -17.86
N LEU A 173 -14.03 -1.93 -16.60
CA LEU A 173 -13.82 -0.63 -15.97
C LEU A 173 -12.60 0.04 -16.58
N GLN A 174 -12.70 1.33 -16.91
CA GLN A 174 -11.53 2.08 -17.37
C GLN A 174 -10.65 2.44 -16.18
N LYS A 175 -9.38 2.00 -16.19
CA LYS A 175 -8.37 2.36 -15.19
C LYS A 175 -7.87 3.79 -15.44
N ASN A 176 -8.65 4.78 -15.04
CA ASN A 176 -8.25 6.18 -15.04
C ASN A 176 -8.47 6.81 -13.66
N GLU A 177 -7.66 7.82 -13.37
CA GLU A 177 -7.60 8.50 -12.08
C GLU A 177 -8.98 9.01 -11.64
N LYS A 178 -9.71 9.71 -12.52
CA LYS A 178 -11.05 10.26 -12.20
C LYS A 178 -12.05 9.18 -11.80
N THR A 179 -11.99 8.00 -12.42
CA THR A 179 -12.87 6.88 -12.10
C THR A 179 -12.54 6.32 -10.72
N TYR A 180 -11.25 6.08 -10.47
CA TYR A 180 -10.80 5.55 -9.18
C TYR A 180 -10.98 6.56 -8.05
N GLN A 181 -10.75 7.85 -8.25
CA GLN A 181 -11.06 8.90 -7.26
C GLN A 181 -12.52 8.86 -6.81
N LYS A 182 -13.47 8.71 -7.75
CA LYS A 182 -14.89 8.59 -7.42
C LYS A 182 -15.21 7.32 -6.64
N LEU A 183 -14.66 6.19 -7.08
CA LEU A 183 -14.85 4.90 -6.40
C LEU A 183 -14.27 4.94 -4.98
N SER A 184 -13.05 5.47 -4.83
CA SER A 184 -12.39 5.66 -3.55
C SER A 184 -13.18 6.56 -2.62
N HIS A 185 -13.68 7.70 -3.13
CA HIS A 185 -14.48 8.63 -2.33
C HIS A 185 -15.78 7.99 -1.82
N GLU A 186 -16.45 7.19 -2.65
CA GLU A 186 -17.65 6.49 -2.21
C GLU A 186 -17.32 5.34 -1.24
N ALA A 187 -16.29 4.54 -1.54
CA ALA A 187 -15.84 3.46 -0.68
C ALA A 187 -15.44 3.97 0.72
N ALA A 188 -14.77 5.12 0.79
CA ALA A 188 -14.31 5.73 2.05
C ALA A 188 -15.46 6.05 3.02
N LYS A 189 -16.70 6.25 2.54
CA LYS A 189 -17.87 6.41 3.42
C LYS A 189 -18.13 5.18 4.29
N ASN A 190 -17.63 4.02 3.89
CA ASN A 190 -17.74 2.75 4.59
C ASN A 190 -16.42 2.30 5.23
N THR A 191 -15.53 3.24 5.59
CA THR A 191 -14.20 2.95 6.19
C THR A 191 -14.26 1.97 7.37
N ALA A 192 -15.29 2.04 8.22
CA ALA A 192 -15.45 1.10 9.33
C ALA A 192 -15.65 -0.35 8.85
N HIS A 193 -16.40 -0.55 7.76
CA HIS A 193 -16.57 -1.88 7.17
C HIS A 193 -15.30 -2.33 6.44
N ILE A 194 -14.61 -1.41 5.74
CA ILE A 194 -13.31 -1.72 5.12
C ILE A 194 -12.33 -2.20 6.21
N ALA A 195 -12.22 -1.51 7.35
CA ALA A 195 -11.37 -1.95 8.45
C ALA A 195 -11.81 -3.29 9.08
N ALA A 196 -13.10 -3.62 9.05
CA ALA A 196 -13.57 -4.92 9.54
C ALA A 196 -13.22 -6.07 8.58
N SER A 197 -13.29 -5.81 7.27
CA SER A 197 -13.14 -6.83 6.22
C SER A 197 -11.72 -6.92 5.64
N CYS A 198 -10.89 -5.89 5.82
CA CYS A 198 -9.51 -5.80 5.31
C CYS A 198 -8.50 -5.63 6.47
N PRO A 199 -7.94 -6.72 7.02
CA PRO A 199 -7.08 -6.67 8.22
C PRO A 199 -5.81 -5.82 8.04
N HIS A 200 -5.23 -5.80 6.84
CA HIS A 200 -4.04 -4.99 6.55
C HIS A 200 -4.34 -3.49 6.60
N PHE A 201 -5.50 -3.10 6.07
CA PHE A 201 -5.99 -1.73 6.14
C PHE A 201 -6.29 -1.32 7.58
N ALA A 202 -6.96 -2.18 8.35
CA ALA A 202 -7.23 -1.93 9.77
C ALA A 202 -5.94 -1.66 10.56
N LYS A 203 -4.91 -2.47 10.32
CA LYS A 203 -3.59 -2.31 10.95
C LYS A 203 -2.93 -1.00 10.55
N LEU A 204 -3.00 -0.62 9.27
CA LEU A 204 -2.51 0.69 8.81
C LEU A 204 -3.20 1.84 9.55
N CYS A 205 -4.52 1.83 9.64
CA CYS A 205 -5.27 2.87 10.35
C CYS A 205 -4.86 2.96 11.84
N GLN A 206 -4.68 1.82 12.50
CA GLN A 206 -4.20 1.78 13.90
C GLN A 206 -2.81 2.40 14.06
N GLN A 207 -1.88 2.11 13.13
CA GLN A 207 -0.52 2.66 13.15
C GLN A 207 -0.50 4.16 12.85
N LEU A 208 -1.44 4.66 12.05
CA LEU A 208 -1.56 6.08 11.74
C LEU A 208 -2.18 6.89 12.89
N GLN A 209 -3.06 6.29 13.69
CA GLN A 209 -3.85 6.97 14.73
C GLN A 209 -3.04 7.94 15.64
N PRO A 210 -1.82 7.60 16.13
CA PRO A 210 -1.03 8.50 16.96
C PRO A 210 -0.67 9.83 16.25
N PHE A 211 -0.53 9.79 14.93
CA PHE A 211 -0.17 10.95 14.11
C PHE A 211 -1.38 11.81 13.71
N LEU A 212 -2.60 11.29 13.90
CA LEU A 212 -3.87 11.98 13.58
C LEU A 212 -4.45 12.77 14.75
N SER A 213 -3.86 12.59 15.93
CA SER A 213 -4.34 13.11 17.20
C SER A 213 -3.60 14.40 17.63
N LEU A 214 -2.78 14.95 16.74
CA LEU A 214 -1.99 16.19 16.90
C LEU A 214 -2.64 17.33 16.09
#